data_AF-A0A158C1A6-F1
#
_entry.id   AF-A0A158C1A6-F1
#
_cell.length_a   1.000
_cell.length_b   1.000
_cell.length_c   1.000
_cell.angle_alpha   90.00
_cell.angle_beta   90.00
_cell.angle_gamma   90.00
#
_symmetry.space_group_name_H-M   'P 1'
#
loop_
_entity.id
_entity.type
_entity.pdbx_description
1 polymer ?
#
loop_
_entity_poly.entity_id
_entity_poly.type
_entity_poly.pdbx_seq_one_letter_code
_entity_poly.pdbx_strand_id
1 'polypeptide(L)'
;MSTSIKPTQEQHAVLEAARRGGNLKIKAYAGAGKTSTLQRVFTQVAGGRVFQDPRSGKPWHSEEAFQRVYWARILKRLGIRYRRPYNMRHSYATSMLMAAMTPAFCARQLGHTVEMFLRTYAKWIDGSQNDLEMARLESALAVSDASSRTAKLS
;
A
#
# COMPACT_ATOMS: atom_id res chain seq x y z
N MET A 1 6.72 -12.72 -24.22
CA MET A 1 7.13 -11.41 -24.77
C MET A 1 7.39 -10.46 -23.60
N SER A 2 8.62 -10.02 -23.41
CA SER A 2 8.99 -9.08 -22.33
C SER A 2 8.64 -7.67 -22.76
N THR A 3 7.57 -7.09 -22.21
CA THR A 3 7.27 -5.67 -22.39
C THR A 3 8.28 -4.86 -21.60
N SER A 4 9.28 -4.32 -22.32
CA SER A 4 10.23 -3.35 -21.77
C SER A 4 9.45 -2.11 -21.33
N ILE A 5 9.29 -1.96 -20.02
CA ILE A 5 8.72 -0.74 -19.43
C ILE A 5 9.73 0.37 -19.72
N LYS A 6 9.39 1.27 -20.66
CA LYS A 6 10.17 2.49 -20.89
C LYS A 6 9.99 3.38 -19.65
N PRO A 7 11.05 3.66 -18.88
CA PRO A 7 10.93 4.52 -17.72
C PRO A 7 10.48 5.93 -18.15
N THR A 8 9.66 6.58 -17.34
CA THR A 8 9.26 7.97 -17.59
C THR A 8 10.45 8.91 -17.36
N GLN A 9 10.38 10.13 -17.91
CA GLN A 9 11.44 11.14 -17.79
C GLN A 9 11.80 11.45 -16.31
N GLU A 10 10.80 11.45 -15.43
CA GLU A 10 10.98 11.58 -13.98
C GLU A 10 11.78 10.42 -13.38
N GLN A 11 11.54 9.18 -13.82
CA GLN A 11 12.27 8.00 -13.35
C GLN A 11 13.73 8.01 -13.83
N HIS A 12 13.99 8.51 -15.03
CA HIS A 12 15.35 8.73 -15.53
C HIS A 12 16.11 9.77 -14.69
N ALA A 13 15.45 10.89 -14.36
CA ALA A 13 16.05 11.93 -13.52
C ALA A 13 16.39 11.42 -12.10
N VAL A 14 15.53 10.56 -11.53
CA VAL A 14 15.76 9.90 -10.24
C VAL A 14 17.00 9.01 -10.25
N LEU A 15 17.19 8.22 -11.32
CA LEU A 15 18.36 7.34 -11.46
C LEU A 15 19.67 8.11 -11.61
N GLU A 16 19.67 9.18 -12.40
CA GLU A 16 20.85 10.03 -12.59
C GLU A 16 21.22 10.82 -11.32
N ALA A 17 20.22 11.31 -10.58
CA ALA A 17 20.46 11.97 -9.30
C ALA A 17 21.05 11.01 -8.25
N ALA A 18 20.60 9.76 -8.22
CA ALA A 18 21.15 8.74 -7.33
C ALA A 18 22.59 8.34 -7.71
N ARG A 19 22.91 8.23 -9.00
CA ARG A 19 24.27 7.97 -9.49
C ARG A 19 25.27 9.05 -9.11
N ARG A 20 24.83 10.32 -9.06
CA ARG A 20 25.67 11.47 -8.69
C ARG A 20 25.80 11.68 -7.18
N GLY A 21 25.24 10.79 -6.35
CA GLY A 21 25.34 10.88 -4.90
C GLY A 21 24.52 12.01 -4.27
N GLY A 22 23.54 12.56 -4.99
CA GLY A 22 22.67 13.62 -4.48
C GLY A 22 21.59 13.10 -3.53
N ASN A 23 21.20 13.91 -2.54
CA ASN A 23 20.08 13.59 -1.64
C ASN A 23 18.75 13.55 -2.41
N LEU A 24 18.10 12.38 -2.46
CA LEU A 24 16.85 12.18 -3.18
C LEU A 24 15.62 12.31 -2.26
N LYS A 25 14.82 13.36 -2.42
CA LYS A 25 13.52 13.47 -1.73
C LYS A 25 12.44 12.73 -2.54
N ILE A 26 12.12 11.50 -2.14
CA ILE A 26 11.04 10.70 -2.74
C ILE A 26 9.71 11.02 -2.02
N LYS A 27 8.78 11.70 -2.71
CA LYS A 27 7.36 11.75 -2.30
C LYS A 27 6.69 10.43 -2.65
N ALA A 28 6.85 9.43 -1.80
CA ALA A 28 6.04 8.21 -1.86
C ALA A 28 4.91 8.30 -0.84
N TYR A 29 3.68 8.05 -1.28
CA TYR A 29 2.56 7.81 -0.40
C TYR A 29 2.87 6.58 0.48
N ALA A 30 2.81 6.76 1.79
CA ALA A 30 2.95 5.77 2.86
C ALA A 30 4.00 4.64 2.66
N GLY A 31 5.16 4.78 3.32
CA GLY A 31 6.04 3.66 3.75
C GLY A 31 6.73 2.82 2.68
N ALA A 32 5.98 2.03 1.90
CA ALA A 32 6.50 1.00 1.00
C ALA A 32 7.13 1.54 -0.29
N GLY A 33 6.67 2.70 -0.78
CA GLY A 33 7.20 3.30 -2.00
C GLY A 33 8.61 3.88 -1.86
N LYS A 34 9.03 4.26 -0.64
CA LYS A 34 10.39 4.82 -0.42
C LYS A 34 11.46 3.73 -0.50
N THR A 35 11.26 2.62 0.19
CA THR A 35 12.21 1.50 0.27
C THR A 35 12.30 0.71 -1.04
N SER A 36 11.18 0.45 -1.72
CA SER A 36 11.20 -0.24 -3.02
C SER A 36 11.87 0.58 -4.12
N THR A 37 11.74 1.92 -4.09
CA THR A 37 12.44 2.82 -5.03
C THR A 37 13.94 2.84 -4.77
N LEU A 38 14.39 2.87 -3.51
CA LEU A 38 15.81 2.78 -3.16
C LEU A 38 16.42 1.43 -3.58
N GLN A 39 15.71 0.33 -3.33
CA GLN A 39 16.15 -0.98 -3.79
C GLN A 39 16.19 -1.03 -5.33
N ARG A 40 15.20 -0.46 -6.01
CA ARG A 40 15.16 -0.38 -7.47
C ARG A 40 16.35 0.43 -8.00
N VAL A 41 16.71 1.55 -7.39
CA VAL A 41 17.91 2.31 -7.75
C VAL A 41 19.18 1.45 -7.65
N PHE A 42 19.30 0.59 -6.63
CA PHE A 42 20.42 -0.36 -6.50
C PHE A 42 20.39 -1.50 -7.54
N THR A 43 19.22 -2.09 -7.81
CA THR A 43 19.11 -3.30 -8.66
C THR A 43 18.90 -3.01 -10.15
N GLN A 44 18.42 -1.81 -10.50
CA GLN A 44 18.08 -1.43 -11.88
C GLN A 44 19.34 -1.19 -12.72
N VAL A 45 20.47 -0.85 -12.11
CA VAL A 45 21.78 -0.80 -12.80
C VAL A 45 22.18 -2.19 -13.35
N ALA A 46 21.73 -3.27 -12.70
CA ALA A 46 22.02 -4.65 -13.09
C ALA A 46 20.92 -5.30 -13.97
N GLY A 47 19.84 -4.59 -14.31
CA GLY A 47 18.72 -5.14 -15.09
C GLY A 47 17.96 -6.30 -14.41
N GLY A 48 18.16 -6.52 -13.11
CA GLY A 48 17.64 -7.67 -12.36
C GLY A 48 16.26 -7.45 -11.72
N ARG A 49 15.76 -8.48 -11.01
CA ARG A 49 14.56 -8.36 -10.14
C ARG A 49 14.83 -7.33 -9.03
N VAL A 50 13.77 -6.61 -8.63
CA VAL A 50 13.83 -5.57 -7.58
C VAL A 50 14.33 -6.14 -6.25
N PHE A 51 13.84 -7.30 -5.84
CA PHE A 51 14.29 -7.94 -4.59
C PHE A 51 15.26 -9.09 -4.89
N GLN A 52 16.43 -9.04 -4.25
CA GLN A 52 17.49 -10.02 -4.35
C GLN A 52 17.85 -10.53 -2.95
N ASP A 53 18.39 -11.75 -2.85
CA ASP A 53 18.96 -12.26 -1.60
C ASP A 53 20.29 -11.55 -1.32
N PRO A 54 20.42 -10.79 -0.22
CA PRO A 54 21.64 -10.05 0.09
C PRO A 54 22.88 -10.93 0.20
N ARG A 55 22.72 -12.23 0.46
CA ARG A 55 23.83 -13.18 0.60
C ARG A 55 24.40 -13.63 -0.73
N SER A 56 23.56 -13.71 -1.77
CA SER A 56 23.93 -14.27 -3.07
C SER A 56 23.91 -13.24 -4.20
N GLY A 57 23.29 -12.08 -4.00
CA GLY A 57 23.06 -11.08 -5.05
C GLY A 57 22.12 -11.57 -6.16
N LYS A 58 21.48 -12.74 -5.99
CA LYS A 58 20.56 -13.32 -6.97
C LYS A 58 19.11 -13.08 -6.57
N PRO A 59 18.15 -13.12 -7.52
CA PRO A 59 16.74 -13.07 -7.18
C PRO A 59 16.35 -14.15 -6.16
N TRP A 60 15.38 -13.84 -5.30
CA TRP A 60 14.79 -14.84 -4.43
C TRP A 60 14.18 -15.98 -5.25
N HIS A 61 14.59 -17.21 -4.97
CA HIS A 61 14.07 -18.40 -5.64
C HIS A 61 12.70 -18.84 -5.08
N SER A 62 12.43 -18.56 -3.80
CA SER A 62 11.18 -18.93 -3.14
C SER A 62 10.88 -18.00 -1.95
N GLU A 63 9.60 -17.90 -1.58
CA GLU A 63 9.16 -17.09 -0.44
C GLU A 63 9.63 -17.70 0.89
N GLU A 64 9.68 -19.03 0.99
CA GLU A 64 10.08 -19.77 2.19
C GLU A 64 11.52 -19.45 2.60
N ALA A 65 12.41 -19.28 1.63
CA ALA A 65 13.80 -18.92 1.88
C ALA A 65 13.90 -17.56 2.61
N PHE A 66 13.14 -16.57 2.15
CA PHE A 66 13.03 -15.28 2.82
C PHE A 66 12.37 -15.40 4.20
N GLN A 67 11.26 -16.14 4.29
CA GLN A 67 10.51 -16.29 5.53
C GLN A 67 11.35 -16.92 6.65
N ARG A 68 12.05 -18.00 6.34
CA ARG A 68 12.88 -18.74 7.30
C ARG A 68 14.08 -17.93 7.77
N VAL A 69 14.77 -17.27 6.84
CA VAL A 69 16.06 -16.64 7.15
C VAL A 69 15.90 -15.24 7.71
N TYR A 70 14.94 -14.46 7.21
CA TYR A 70 14.80 -13.04 7.56
C TYR A 70 13.55 -12.80 8.38
N TRP A 71 12.38 -13.19 7.88
CA TRP A 71 11.10 -12.81 8.49
C TRP A 71 10.97 -13.30 9.94
N ALA A 72 11.18 -14.59 10.19
CA ALA A 72 11.10 -15.17 11.53
C ALA A 72 12.10 -14.50 12.50
N ARG A 73 13.31 -14.16 12.01
CA ARG A 73 14.34 -13.50 12.82
C ARG A 73 14.00 -12.06 13.14
N ILE A 74 13.44 -11.31 12.17
CA ILE A 74 12.98 -9.93 12.36
C ILE A 74 11.87 -9.90 13.40
N LEU A 75 10.84 -10.76 13.27
CA LEU A 75 9.75 -10.82 14.25
C LEU A 75 10.27 -11.17 15.65
N LYS A 76 11.19 -12.15 15.77
CA LYS A 76 11.82 -12.50 17.05
C LYS A 76 12.58 -11.33 17.67
N ARG A 77 13.37 -10.59 16.88
CA ARG A 77 14.12 -9.42 17.35
C ARG A 77 13.21 -8.28 17.82
N LEU A 78 12.05 -8.13 17.20
CA LEU A 78 11.04 -7.14 17.58
C LEU A 78 10.13 -7.61 18.73
N GLY A 79 10.31 -8.83 19.25
CA GLY A 79 9.43 -9.41 20.28
C GLY A 79 8.02 -9.76 19.77
N ILE A 80 7.82 -9.81 18.45
CA ILE A 80 6.53 -10.09 17.83
C ILE A 80 6.39 -11.61 17.62
N ARG A 81 5.24 -12.17 18.04
CA ARG A 81 4.91 -13.58 17.79
C ARG A 81 4.90 -13.87 16.29
N TYR A 82 5.39 -15.05 15.90
CA TYR A 82 5.42 -15.44 14.50
C TYR A 82 4.03 -15.31 13.84
N ARG A 83 4.00 -14.67 12.67
CA ARG A 83 2.86 -14.55 11.76
C ARG A 83 3.38 -14.70 10.35
N ARG A 84 2.62 -15.28 9.44
CA ARG A 84 3.04 -15.36 8.03
C ARG A 84 3.04 -13.96 7.40
N PRO A 85 3.94 -13.63 6.46
CA PRO A 85 3.92 -12.33 5.78
C PRO A 85 2.56 -11.99 5.16
N TYR A 86 1.84 -13.00 4.66
CA TYR A 86 0.48 -12.85 4.12
C TYR A 86 -0.49 -12.15 5.11
N ASN A 87 -0.28 -12.27 6.42
CA ASN A 87 -1.13 -11.59 7.41
C ASN A 87 -1.01 -10.07 7.36
N MET A 88 0.08 -9.52 6.83
CA MET A 88 0.20 -8.08 6.58
C MET A 88 -0.85 -7.60 5.56
N ARG A 89 -1.19 -8.44 4.58
CA ARG A 89 -2.24 -8.14 3.58
C ARG A 89 -3.60 -8.00 4.24
N HIS A 90 -3.91 -8.87 5.20
CA HIS A 90 -5.14 -8.77 6.00
C HIS A 90 -5.14 -7.52 6.87
N SER A 91 -4.02 -7.23 7.55
CA SER A 91 -3.89 -6.05 8.40
C SER A 91 -4.09 -4.77 7.58
N TYR A 92 -3.49 -4.70 6.39
CA TYR A 92 -3.67 -3.57 5.48
C TYR A 92 -5.12 -3.41 5.01
N ALA A 93 -5.81 -4.51 4.69
CA ALA A 93 -7.23 -4.49 4.33
C ALA A 93 -8.10 -3.91 5.46
N THR A 94 -7.90 -4.38 6.69
CA THR A 94 -8.61 -3.88 7.87
C THR A 94 -8.29 -2.40 8.13
N SER A 95 -7.03 -1.98 8.01
CA SER A 95 -6.65 -0.57 8.18
C SER A 95 -7.32 0.34 7.14
N MET A 96 -7.44 -0.09 5.88
CA MET A 96 -8.15 0.68 4.86
C MET A 96 -9.65 0.84 5.20
N LEU A 97 -10.28 -0.21 5.71
CA LEU A 97 -11.69 -0.15 6.13
C LEU A 97 -11.91 0.72 7.36
N MET A 98 -11.03 0.62 8.36
CA MET A 98 -11.06 1.52 9.54
C MET A 98 -10.88 2.98 9.15
N ALA A 99 -10.11 3.26 8.10
CA ALA A 99 -9.97 4.59 7.51
C ALA A 99 -11.16 5.01 6.62
N ALA A 100 -12.27 4.27 6.63
CA ALA A 100 -13.47 4.50 5.83
C ALA A 100 -13.21 4.63 4.31
N MET A 101 -12.19 3.92 3.81
CA MET A 101 -11.87 3.93 2.38
C MET A 101 -12.88 3.09 1.59
N THR A 102 -13.19 3.52 0.36
CA THR A 102 -14.15 2.83 -0.51
C THR A 102 -13.76 1.37 -0.77
N PRO A 103 -14.63 0.37 -0.50
CA PRO A 103 -14.28 -1.05 -0.67
C PRO A 103 -13.79 -1.42 -2.08
N ALA A 104 -14.35 -0.81 -3.12
CA ALA A 104 -13.92 -1.03 -4.50
C ALA A 104 -12.48 -0.55 -4.76
N PHE A 105 -12.05 0.54 -4.12
CA PHE A 105 -10.66 0.98 -4.17
C PHE A 105 -9.76 0.01 -3.41
N CYS A 106 -10.15 -0.38 -2.20
CA CYS A 106 -9.40 -1.32 -1.37
C CYS A 106 -9.18 -2.68 -2.06
N ALA A 107 -10.23 -3.22 -2.69
CA ALA A 107 -10.17 -4.47 -3.44
C ALA A 107 -9.17 -4.39 -4.60
N ARG A 108 -9.17 -3.28 -5.37
CA ARG A 108 -8.20 -3.05 -6.45
C ARG A 108 -6.75 -3.00 -5.97
N GLN A 109 -6.50 -2.37 -4.81
CA GLN A 109 -5.14 -2.31 -4.23
C GLN A 109 -4.59 -3.70 -3.88
N LEU A 110 -5.47 -4.62 -3.47
CA LEU A 110 -5.08 -5.98 -3.16
C LEU A 110 -5.08 -6.87 -4.42
N GLY A 111 -5.84 -6.53 -5.46
CA GLY A 111 -6.09 -7.42 -6.60
C GLY A 111 -7.15 -8.47 -6.27
N HIS A 112 -8.13 -8.12 -5.46
CA HIS A 112 -9.33 -8.93 -5.21
C HIS A 112 -10.50 -8.43 -6.06
N THR A 113 -11.48 -9.30 -6.30
CA THR A 113 -12.83 -8.82 -6.64
C THR A 113 -13.44 -8.14 -5.42
N VAL A 114 -14.37 -7.19 -5.66
CA VAL A 114 -15.07 -6.49 -4.56
C VAL A 114 -15.83 -7.48 -3.68
N GLU A 115 -16.49 -8.47 -4.30
CA GLU A 115 -17.18 -9.55 -3.60
C GLU A 115 -16.25 -10.32 -2.67
N MET A 116 -15.09 -10.79 -3.16
CA MET A 116 -14.12 -11.51 -2.33
C MET A 116 -13.61 -10.64 -1.18
N PHE A 117 -13.36 -9.36 -1.44
CA PHE A 117 -12.92 -8.41 -0.41
C PHE A 117 -13.96 -8.25 0.69
N LEU A 118 -15.21 -7.95 0.33
CA LEU A 118 -16.28 -7.77 1.31
C LEU A 118 -16.58 -9.07 2.07
N ARG A 119 -16.60 -10.22 1.39
CA ARG A 119 -16.76 -11.53 2.04
C ARG A 119 -15.72 -11.77 3.13
N THR A 120 -14.47 -11.35 2.91
CA THR A 120 -13.39 -11.55 3.87
C THR A 120 -13.36 -10.49 4.98
N TYR A 121 -13.72 -9.24 4.67
CA TYR A 121 -13.42 -8.11 5.56
C TYR A 121 -14.64 -7.31 6.06
N ALA A 122 -15.84 -7.50 5.51
CA ALA A 122 -17.02 -6.70 5.87
C ALA A 122 -17.39 -6.82 7.37
N LYS A 123 -17.14 -7.98 7.99
CA LYS A 123 -17.36 -8.20 9.44
C LYS A 123 -16.66 -7.17 10.34
N TRP A 124 -15.57 -6.55 9.86
CA TRP A 124 -14.81 -5.58 10.64
C TRP A 124 -15.37 -4.15 10.56
N ILE A 125 -16.46 -3.95 9.82
CA ILE A 125 -17.16 -2.67 9.65
C ILE A 125 -18.35 -2.56 10.63
N ASP A 126 -18.72 -3.64 11.32
CA ASP A 126 -19.92 -3.68 12.15
C ASP A 126 -19.76 -2.93 13.50
N GLY A 127 -20.89 -2.45 14.02
CA GLY A 127 -21.04 -1.89 15.37
C GLY A 127 -20.62 -0.42 15.46
N SER A 128 -19.33 -0.16 15.65
CA SER A 128 -18.82 1.21 15.92
C SER A 128 -18.82 2.14 14.71
N GLN A 129 -18.79 1.60 13.50
CA GLN A 129 -18.75 2.42 12.29
C GLN A 129 -20.14 2.88 11.85
N ASN A 130 -21.20 2.19 12.25
CA ASN A 130 -22.56 2.51 11.84
C ASN A 130 -22.96 3.93 12.25
N ASP A 131 -22.63 4.33 13.48
CA ASP A 131 -22.89 5.68 13.98
C ASP A 131 -22.12 6.75 13.19
N LEU A 132 -20.87 6.43 12.80
CA LEU A 132 -20.06 7.32 11.96
C LEU A 132 -20.61 7.42 10.53
N GLU A 133 -21.12 6.33 9.96
CA GLU A 133 -21.78 6.36 8.65
C GLU A 133 -23.07 7.19 8.69
N MET A 134 -23.89 7.03 9.74
CA MET A 134 -25.10 7.83 9.93
C MET A 134 -24.76 9.32 10.13
N ALA A 135 -23.76 9.64 10.94
CA ALA A 135 -23.30 11.02 11.13
C ALA A 135 -22.80 11.66 9.82
N ARG A 136 -22.18 10.88 8.91
CA ARG A 136 -21.80 11.37 7.57
C ARG A 136 -23.03 11.67 6.71
N LEU A 137 -24.04 10.82 6.73
CA LEU A 137 -25.30 11.05 6.03
C LEU A 137 -25.98 12.32 6.54
N GLU A 138 -26.12 12.46 7.85
CA GLU A 138 -26.69 13.64 8.49
C GLU A 138 -25.93 14.91 8.12
N SER A 139 -24.60 14.87 8.15
CA SER A 139 -23.75 15.98 7.74
C SER A 139 -23.96 16.36 6.27
N ALA A 140 -24.06 15.37 5.37
CA ALA A 140 -24.27 15.61 3.95
C ALA A 140 -25.64 16.23 3.66
N LEU A 141 -26.69 15.79 4.36
CA LEU A 141 -28.05 16.34 4.25
C LEU A 141 -28.17 17.74 4.88
N ALA A 142 -27.46 18.01 5.99
CA ALA A 142 -27.46 19.33 6.61
C ALA A 142 -26.84 20.40 5.69
N VAL A 143 -25.78 20.05 4.94
CA VAL A 143 -25.15 20.95 3.96
C VAL A 143 -26.08 21.24 2.78
N SER A 144 -26.85 20.25 2.31
CA SER A 144 -27.79 20.46 1.19
C SER A 144 -28.96 21.36 1.57
N ASP A 145 -29.44 21.25 2.82
CA ASP A 145 -30.53 22.07 3.35
C ASP A 145 -30.11 23.52 3.63
N ALA A 146 -28.83 23.76 3.93
CA ALA A 146 -28.27 25.11 4.02
C ALA A 146 -28.16 25.78 2.63
N SER A 147 -27.73 25.03 1.61
CA SER A 147 -27.58 25.53 0.24
C SER A 147 -28.92 25.85 -0.44
N SER A 148 -29.97 25.06 -0.15
CA SER A 148 -31.32 25.27 -0.69
C SER A 148 -32.02 26.52 -0.11
N ARG A 149 -31.72 26.88 1.14
CA ARG A 149 -32.26 28.09 1.79
C ARG A 149 -31.64 29.36 1.25
N THR A 150 -30.33 29.37 0.96
CA THR A 150 -29.66 30.54 0.37
C THR A 150 -30.10 30.85 -1.06
N ALA A 151 -30.49 29.84 -1.84
CA ALA A 151 -30.96 30.02 -3.22
C ALA A 151 -32.39 30.58 -3.35
N LYS A 152 -33.18 30.59 -2.26
CA LYS A 152 -34.56 31.12 -2.25
C LYS A 152 -34.66 32.59 -1.81
N LEU A 153 -33.56 33.21 -1.39
CA LEU A 153 -33.52 34.60 -0.89
C LEU A 153 -32.89 35.61 -1.87
N SER A 154 -32.64 35.22 -3.12
CA SER A 154 -32.17 36.07 -4.23
C SER A 154 -33.22 36.15 -5.34
#